data_AF-A0A959XP38-F1
#
_entry.id   AF-A0A959XP38-F1
#
_cell.length_a   1.000
_cell.length_b   1.000
_cell.length_c   1.000
_cell.angle_alpha   90.00
_cell.angle_beta   90.00
_cell.angle_gamma   90.00
#
_symmetry.space_group_name_H-M   'P 1'
#
loop_
_entity.id
_entity.type
_entity.pdbx_description
1 polymer ?
#
loop_
_entity_poly.entity_id
_entity_poly.type
_entity_poly.pdbx_seq_one_letter_code
_entity_poly.pdbx_strand_id
1 'polypeptide(L)'
;ALVCELYRLGGIRTVEIGSVMFGTYAPDGSLRPASMELVRLAIPRRVYTQSHIEYVVETVEEVMKQRSHARGLRIIKEPRFLRHFTAHFEPLS
;
A
#
# COMPACT_ATOMS: atom_id res chain seq x y z
N ALA A 1 1.79 -4.26 -1.76
CA ALA A 1 2.26 -4.20 -3.16
C ALA A 1 1.69 -2.98 -3.89
N LEU A 2 0.36 -2.87 -4.00
CA LEU A 2 -0.31 -1.83 -4.81
C LEU A 2 0.14 -0.39 -4.49
N VAL A 3 0.29 -0.02 -3.21
CA VAL A 3 0.79 1.31 -2.79
C VAL A 3 2.17 1.61 -3.38
N CYS A 4 3.05 0.62 -3.42
CA CYS A 4 4.39 0.76 -3.98
C CYS A 4 4.34 0.91 -5.50
N GLU A 5 3.47 0.17 -6.18
CA GLU A 5 3.33 0.26 -7.64
C GLU A 5 2.75 1.61 -8.09
N LEU A 6 1.77 2.15 -7.38
CA LEU A 6 1.26 3.51 -7.64
C LEU A 6 2.35 4.58 -7.50
N TYR A 7 3.25 4.40 -6.51
CA TYR A 7 4.38 5.30 -6.32
C TYR A 7 5.45 5.13 -7.40
N ARG A 8 5.77 3.89 -7.79
CA ARG A 8 6.79 3.60 -8.81
C ARG A 8 6.35 4.02 -10.20
N LEU A 9 5.09 3.79 -10.55
CA LEU A 9 4.57 4.08 -11.89
C LEU A 9 4.21 5.56 -12.05
N GLY A 10 3.49 6.16 -11.10
CA GLY A 10 2.96 7.52 -11.23
C GLY A 10 3.42 8.50 -10.17
N GLY A 11 4.35 8.13 -9.27
CA GLY A 11 4.78 9.02 -8.20
C GLY A 11 3.69 9.34 -7.16
N ILE A 12 2.58 8.59 -7.16
CA ILE A 12 1.42 8.84 -6.30
C ILE A 12 1.62 8.09 -4.98
N ARG A 13 1.82 8.83 -3.89
CA ARG A 13 1.92 8.25 -2.56
C ARG A 13 0.53 8.05 -1.95
N THR A 14 0.20 6.80 -1.65
CA THR A 14 -1.03 6.40 -0.95
C THR A 14 -0.70 5.73 0.39
N VAL A 15 -1.73 5.37 1.15
CA VAL A 15 -1.57 4.71 2.45
C VAL A 15 -2.21 3.32 2.39
N GLU A 16 -1.45 2.31 2.83
CA GLU A 16 -2.00 0.98 3.08
C GLU A 16 -2.90 1.03 4.32
N ILE A 17 -4.10 0.49 4.17
CA ILE A 17 -5.09 0.32 5.23
C ILE A 17 -5.51 -1.15 5.21
N GLY A 18 -4.62 -2.01 5.71
CA GLY A 18 -4.80 -3.46 5.68
C GLY A 18 -4.02 -4.17 6.76
N SER A 19 -3.55 -5.36 6.45
CA SER A 19 -2.84 -6.23 7.39
C SER A 19 -1.55 -5.61 7.93
N VAL A 20 -0.88 -4.70 7.20
CA VAL A 20 0.30 -4.02 7.74
C VAL A 20 -0.11 -3.08 8.88
N MET A 21 -1.19 -2.34 8.72
CA MET A 21 -1.69 -1.40 9.73
C MET A 21 -2.40 -2.07 10.90
N PHE A 22 -3.28 -3.04 10.62
CA PHE A 22 -4.23 -3.61 11.60
C PHE A 22 -4.06 -5.10 11.85
N GLY A 23 -3.19 -5.78 11.10
CA GLY A 23 -2.91 -7.19 11.33
C GLY A 23 -2.31 -7.42 12.73
N THR A 24 -2.65 -8.56 13.31
CA THR A 24 -2.16 -8.96 14.65
C THR A 24 -1.44 -10.30 14.54
N TYR A 25 -0.69 -10.70 15.57
CA TYR A 25 -0.10 -12.02 15.62
C TYR A 25 -0.92 -12.96 16.50
N ALA A 26 -1.09 -14.21 16.06
CA ALA A 26 -1.59 -15.29 16.89
C ALA A 26 -0.50 -15.78 17.86
N PRO A 27 -0.88 -16.54 18.92
CA PRO A 27 0.09 -17.07 19.89
C PRO A 27 1.17 -17.96 19.27
N ASP A 28 0.89 -18.57 18.12
CA ASP A 28 1.81 -19.39 17.33
C ASP A 28 2.75 -18.56 16.42
N GLY A 29 2.64 -17.23 16.47
CA GLY A 29 3.41 -16.31 15.63
C GLY A 29 2.86 -16.09 14.23
N SER A 30 1.73 -16.71 13.85
CA SER A 30 1.11 -16.50 12.54
C SER A 30 0.43 -15.12 12.45
N LEU A 31 0.51 -14.49 11.27
CA LEU A 31 -0.16 -13.21 11.03
C LEU A 31 -1.67 -13.44 10.86
N ARG A 32 -2.46 -12.83 11.74
CA ARG A 32 -3.90 -12.67 11.58
C ARG A 32 -4.16 -11.41 10.73
N PRO A 33 -4.69 -11.57 9.51
CA PRO A 33 -4.89 -10.44 8.60
C PRO A 33 -5.98 -9.50 9.09
N ALA A 34 -5.99 -8.29 8.54
CA ALA A 34 -7.09 -7.35 8.73
C ALA A 34 -8.37 -7.86 8.02
N SER A 35 -9.53 -7.36 8.44
CA SER A 35 -10.81 -7.71 7.80
C SER A 35 -10.92 -7.20 6.36
N MET A 36 -10.17 -6.14 6.01
CA MET A 36 -10.13 -5.56 4.68
C MET A 36 -8.69 -5.19 4.31
N GLU A 37 -8.34 -5.40 3.04
CA GLU A 37 -7.06 -4.99 2.43
C GLU A 37 -7.30 -3.82 1.49
N LEU A 38 -7.14 -2.60 1.99
CA LEU A 38 -7.49 -1.39 1.26
C LEU A 38 -6.28 -0.49 1.02
N VAL A 39 -6.39 0.32 -0.04
CA VAL A 39 -5.48 1.44 -0.31
C VAL A 39 -6.27 2.73 -0.22
N ARG A 40 -5.83 3.64 0.64
CA ARG A 40 -6.49 4.94 0.82
C ARG A 40 -5.81 6.02 -0.01
N LEU A 41 -6.58 6.62 -0.91
CA LEU A 41 -6.26 7.84 -1.67
C LEU A 41 -6.85 9.04 -0.91
N ALA A 42 -6.04 9.70 -0.09
CA ALA A 42 -6.47 10.87 0.66
C ALA A 42 -6.21 12.15 -0.16
N ILE A 43 -7.25 12.93 -0.45
CA ILE A 43 -7.16 14.17 -1.24
C ILE A 43 -7.16 15.38 -0.29
N PRO A 44 -6.04 16.12 -0.15
CA PRO A 44 -5.98 17.35 0.63
C PRO A 44 -6.86 18.45 0.03
N ARG A 45 -7.53 19.20 0.90
CA ARG A 45 -8.47 20.27 0.50
C ARG A 45 -7.73 21.40 -0.23
N ARG A 46 -8.20 21.78 -1.42
CA ARG A 46 -7.71 22.91 -2.22
C ARG A 46 -6.22 22.83 -2.64
N VAL A 47 -5.66 21.62 -2.72
CA VAL A 47 -4.26 21.41 -3.15
C VAL A 47 -4.17 20.92 -4.59
N TYR A 48 -5.05 19.99 -4.98
CA TYR A 48 -5.02 19.37 -6.31
C TYR A 48 -6.13 19.91 -7.21
N THR A 49 -5.85 19.88 -8.52
CA THR A 49 -6.75 20.28 -9.61
C THR A 49 -7.43 19.06 -10.21
N GLN A 50 -8.38 19.27 -11.13
CA GLN A 50 -9.01 18.19 -11.89
C GLN A 50 -7.98 17.34 -12.65
N SER A 51 -7.01 17.95 -13.33
CA SER A 51 -5.97 17.24 -14.08
C SER A 51 -5.12 16.31 -13.20
N HIS A 52 -4.90 16.66 -11.92
CA HIS A 52 -4.22 15.75 -10.99
C HIS A 52 -5.08 14.52 -10.67
N ILE A 53 -6.41 14.67 -10.60
CA ILE A 53 -7.32 13.54 -10.36
C ILE A 53 -7.40 12.64 -11.60
N GLU A 54 -7.48 13.23 -12.80
CA GLU A 54 -7.44 12.48 -14.07
C GLU A 54 -6.14 11.66 -14.16
N TYR A 55 -5.00 12.26 -13.85
CA TYR A 55 -3.71 11.56 -13.80
C TYR A 55 -3.70 10.38 -12.79
N VAL A 56 -4.34 10.55 -11.63
CA VAL A 56 -4.49 9.47 -10.65
C VAL A 56 -5.33 8.32 -11.21
N VAL A 57 -6.44 8.63 -11.91
CA VAL A 57 -7.30 7.63 -12.54
C VAL A 57 -6.51 6.84 -13.60
N GLU A 58 -5.84 7.53 -14.52
CA GLU A 58 -5.02 6.91 -15.56
C GLU A 58 -3.91 6.01 -14.98
N THR A 59 -3.22 6.48 -13.94
CA THR A 59 -2.18 5.69 -13.27
C THR A 59 -2.77 4.44 -12.61
N VAL A 60 -3.91 4.56 -11.92
CA VAL A 60 -4.58 3.42 -11.29
C VAL A 60 -5.00 2.39 -12.34
N GLU A 61 -5.59 2.83 -13.46
CA GLU A 61 -5.96 1.94 -14.55
C GLU A 61 -4.76 1.18 -15.10
N GLU A 62 -3.63 1.86 -15.29
CA GLU A 62 -2.41 1.23 -15.80
C GLU A 62 -1.81 0.22 -14.81
N VAL A 63 -1.75 0.55 -13.52
CA VAL A 63 -1.34 -0.41 -12.48
C VAL A 63 -2.28 -1.63 -12.47
N MET A 64 -3.58 -1.42 -12.65
CA MET A 64 -4.56 -2.51 -12.68
C MET A 64 -4.40 -3.43 -13.89
N LYS A 65 -4.04 -2.90 -15.07
CA LYS A 65 -3.68 -3.71 -16.24
C LYS A 65 -2.43 -4.56 -15.98
N GLN A 66 -1.46 -4.01 -15.26
CA GLN A 66 -0.19 -4.67 -14.96
C GLN A 66 -0.21 -5.46 -13.64
N ARG A 67 -1.36 -5.62 -12.99
CA ARG A 67 -1.49 -6.21 -11.63
C ARG A 67 -0.85 -7.58 -11.46
N SER A 68 -0.75 -8.37 -12.52
CA SER A 68 -0.10 -9.69 -12.51
C SER A 68 1.42 -9.62 -12.26
N HIS A 69 2.05 -8.48 -12.54
CA HIS A 69 3.47 -8.23 -12.30
C HIS A 69 3.74 -7.76 -10.87
N ALA A 70 2.70 -7.31 -10.14
CA ALA A 70 2.84 -6.85 -8.77
C ALA A 70 3.18 -8.02 -7.85
N ARG A 71 4.37 -7.97 -7.24
CA ARG A 71 4.81 -8.98 -6.27
C ARG A 71 4.36 -8.63 -4.86
N GLY A 72 4.01 -9.65 -4.08
CA GLY A 72 3.78 -9.48 -2.65
C GLY A 72 5.05 -8.96 -1.96
N LEU A 73 4.88 -8.40 -0.76
CA LEU A 73 5.97 -7.85 0.03
C LEU A 73 6.09 -8.60 1.35
N ARG A 74 7.32 -8.83 1.80
CA ARG A 74 7.65 -9.42 3.10
C ARG A 74 8.27 -8.36 4.01
N ILE A 75 7.85 -8.32 5.27
CA ILE A 75 8.50 -7.48 6.28
C ILE A 75 9.88 -8.06 6.61
N ILE A 76 10.92 -7.23 6.54
CA ILE A 76 12.30 -7.59 6.91
C ILE A 76 12.74 -6.95 8.23
N LYS A 77 12.10 -5.85 8.60
CA LYS A 77 12.33 -5.15 9.87
C LYS A 77 11.01 -4.62 10.37
N GLU A 78 10.62 -5.07 11.56
CA GLU A 78 9.37 -4.70 12.20
C GLU A 78 9.66 -4.00 13.54
N PRO A 79 9.21 -2.75 13.74
CA PRO A 79 9.28 -2.12 15.04
C PRO A 79 8.20 -2.70 15.98
N ARG A 80 8.44 -2.62 17.30
CA ARG A 80 7.52 -3.17 18.32
C ARG A 80 6.14 -2.48 18.32
N PHE A 81 6.08 -1.21 17.94
CA PHE A 81 4.85 -0.42 17.94
C PHE A 81 4.67 0.29 16.60
N LEU A 82 3.41 0.45 16.19
CA LEU A 82 3.00 1.21 15.00
C LEU A 82 3.82 0.87 13.74
N ARG A 83 3.93 -0.45 13.45
CA ARG A 83 4.76 -0.98 12.36
C ARG A 83 4.54 -0.36 10.99
N HIS A 84 3.33 0.10 10.70
CA HIS A 84 2.99 0.72 9.41
C HIS A 84 3.73 2.03 9.13
N PHE A 85 4.35 2.67 10.13
CA PHE A 85 5.14 3.89 9.90
C PHE A 85 6.59 3.63 9.51
N THR A 86 7.24 2.61 10.11
CA THR A 86 8.70 2.45 10.02
C THR A 86 9.15 1.02 9.72
N ALA A 87 8.23 0.11 9.38
CA ALA A 87 8.61 -1.21 8.88
C ALA A 87 9.34 -1.12 7.53
N HIS A 88 10.28 -2.04 7.32
CA HIS A 88 10.97 -2.20 6.03
C HIS A 88 10.50 -3.48 5.37
N PHE A 89 10.44 -3.47 4.04
CA PHE A 89 9.91 -4.55 3.22
C PHE A 89 10.85 -4.91 2.09
N GLU A 90 10.74 -6.15 1.61
CA GLU A 90 11.34 -6.61 0.35
C GLU A 90 10.29 -7.31 -0.53
N PRO A 91 10.47 -7.34 -1.86
CA PRO A 91 9.63 -8.15 -2.75
C PRO A 91 9.78 -9.65 -2.48
N LEU A 92 8.67 -10.38 -2.58
CA LEU A 92 8.69 -11.84 -2.61
C LEU A 92 9.33 -12.34 -3.92
N SER A 93 10.18 -13.36 -3.79
CA SER A 93 10.86 -14.06 -4.88
C SER A 93 9.88 -14.80 -5.79
#